data_AF-A0A2G4K2N7-F1
#
_entry.id   AF-A0A2G4K2N7-F1
#
_cell.length_a   1.000
_cell.length_b   1.000
_cell.length_c   1.000
_cell.angle_alpha   90.00
_cell.angle_beta   90.00
_cell.angle_gamma   90.00
#
_symmetry.space_group_name_H-M   'P 1'
#
loop_
_entity.id
_entity.type
_entity.pdbx_description
1 polymer ?
#
loop_
_entity_poly.entity_id
_entity_poly.type
_entity_poly.pdbx_seq_one_letter_code
_entity_poly.pdbx_strand_id
1 'polypeptide(L)'
;MLTPWLLLVAASLPAPLAGDFDHDGKPDAAAVVREGDTAYVLTIKRGAAPDAPARIPLRKGYPNIFLTTAEARSVEATACAKGAGPHDEPCPDKVVTVEKGDLLFGSPEASLAVAKWDGRAFRVTWISD
;
A
#
# COMPACT_ATOMS: atom_id res chain seq x y z
N MET A 1 2.65 11.24 -44.74
CA MET A 1 2.08 11.53 -43.41
C MET A 1 2.09 10.23 -42.63
N LEU A 2 3.02 10.07 -41.67
CA LEU A 2 3.03 8.91 -40.77
C LEU A 2 2.09 9.20 -39.61
N THR A 3 1.02 8.42 -39.49
CA THR A 3 0.12 8.44 -38.33
C THR A 3 0.87 7.89 -37.13
N PRO A 4 1.05 8.64 -36.03
CA PRO A 4 1.61 8.07 -34.83
C PRO A 4 0.59 7.10 -34.24
N TRP A 5 0.95 5.83 -34.14
CA TRP A 5 0.21 4.88 -33.30
C TRP A 5 0.32 5.34 -31.86
N LEU A 6 -0.79 5.85 -31.31
CA LEU A 6 -0.95 6.01 -29.87
C LEU A 6 -0.87 4.62 -29.24
N LEU A 7 0.23 4.32 -28.56
CA LEU A 7 0.31 3.23 -27.60
C LEU A 7 -0.49 3.65 -26.36
N LEU A 8 -1.73 3.19 -26.26
CA LEU A 8 -2.47 3.23 -25.00
C LEU A 8 -1.83 2.22 -24.04
N VAL A 9 -0.97 2.70 -23.14
CA VAL A 9 -0.53 1.90 -21.99
C VAL A 9 -1.73 1.81 -21.04
N ALA A 10 -2.46 0.70 -21.11
CA ALA A 10 -3.47 0.40 -20.10
C ALA A 10 -2.75 0.16 -18.77
N ALA A 11 -2.97 1.01 -17.77
CA ALA A 11 -2.45 0.79 -16.43
C ALA A 11 -3.03 -0.53 -15.87
N SER A 12 -2.22 -1.59 -15.89
CA SER A 12 -2.57 -2.89 -15.30
C SER A 12 -2.43 -2.83 -13.79
N LEU A 13 -3.45 -3.31 -13.08
CA LEU A 13 -3.38 -3.50 -11.63
C LEU A 13 -2.33 -4.58 -11.30
N PRO A 14 -1.65 -4.49 -10.14
CA PRO A 14 -0.76 -5.55 -9.68
C PRO A 14 -1.55 -6.85 -9.49
N ALA A 15 -0.86 -7.98 -9.65
CA ALA A 15 -1.42 -9.27 -9.28
C ALA A 15 -1.78 -9.27 -7.78
N PRO A 16 -2.86 -9.97 -7.37
CA PRO A 16 -3.13 -10.19 -5.95
C PRO A 16 -1.93 -10.85 -5.26
N LEU A 17 -1.66 -10.43 -4.02
CA LEU A 17 -0.57 -10.92 -3.20
C LEU A 17 -1.15 -11.72 -2.02
N ALA A 18 -0.64 -12.93 -1.81
CA ALA A 18 -0.94 -13.71 -0.62
C ALA A 18 0.18 -13.54 0.43
N GLY A 19 -0.17 -13.58 1.71
CA GLY A 19 0.77 -13.43 2.82
C GLY A 19 0.10 -13.73 4.16
N ASP A 20 0.75 -13.39 5.26
CA ASP A 20 0.17 -13.36 6.62
C ASP A 20 0.42 -11.94 7.14
N PHE A 21 -0.45 -11.01 6.74
CA PHE A 21 -0.19 -9.57 6.91
C PHE A 21 -0.62 -9.07 8.29
N ASP A 22 -1.49 -9.82 8.98
CA ASP A 22 -1.88 -9.56 10.36
C ASP A 22 -1.12 -10.39 11.40
N HIS A 23 -0.23 -11.29 10.96
CA HIS A 23 0.64 -12.15 11.76
C HIS A 23 -0.14 -13.10 12.68
N ASP A 24 -1.29 -13.59 12.21
CA ASP A 24 -2.14 -14.53 12.96
C ASP A 24 -1.88 -16.01 12.59
N GLY A 25 -0.99 -16.26 11.63
CA GLY A 25 -0.63 -17.59 11.14
C GLY A 25 -1.58 -18.14 10.08
N LYS A 26 -2.60 -17.38 9.64
CA LYS A 26 -3.52 -17.75 8.56
C LYS A 26 -3.18 -16.98 7.28
N PRO A 27 -3.42 -17.57 6.10
CA PRO A 27 -3.17 -16.88 4.85
C PRO A 27 -4.21 -15.78 4.62
N ASP A 28 -3.69 -14.59 4.34
CA ASP A 28 -4.38 -13.40 3.88
C ASP A 28 -4.24 -13.22 2.37
N ALA A 29 -5.09 -12.38 1.79
CA ALA A 29 -4.99 -11.95 0.39
C ALA A 29 -5.16 -10.43 0.27
N ALA A 30 -4.20 -9.78 -0.39
CA ALA A 30 -4.21 -8.37 -0.72
C ALA A 30 -4.42 -8.18 -2.23
N ALA A 31 -5.30 -7.27 -2.62
CA ALA A 31 -5.52 -6.93 -4.02
C ALA A 31 -5.86 -5.46 -4.16
N VAL A 32 -5.32 -4.82 -5.20
CA VAL A 32 -5.77 -3.49 -5.62
C VAL A 32 -6.93 -3.67 -6.58
N VAL A 33 -8.03 -2.98 -6.31
CA VAL A 33 -9.20 -2.92 -7.20
C VAL A 33 -9.44 -1.49 -7.65
N ARG A 34 -9.97 -1.32 -8.85
CA ARG A 34 -10.45 -0.02 -9.33
C ARG A 34 -11.87 0.20 -8.82
N GLU A 35 -12.15 1.37 -8.26
CA GLU A 35 -13.48 1.81 -7.83
C GLU A 35 -13.86 3.08 -8.62
N GLY A 36 -14.77 2.93 -9.58
CA GLY A 36 -15.09 4.00 -10.54
C GLY A 36 -13.95 4.29 -11.52
N ASP A 37 -13.89 5.51 -12.06
CA ASP A 37 -12.96 5.81 -13.16
C ASP A 37 -11.52 6.05 -12.69
N THR A 38 -11.33 6.63 -11.50
CA THR A 38 -10.02 7.15 -11.07
C THR A 38 -9.55 6.72 -9.68
N ALA A 39 -10.41 6.06 -8.90
CA ALA A 39 -10.04 5.63 -7.56
C ALA A 39 -9.57 4.19 -7.55
N TYR A 40 -8.61 3.91 -6.68
CA TYR A 40 -8.11 2.58 -6.40
C TYR A 40 -8.28 2.29 -4.91
N VAL A 41 -8.56 1.04 -4.59
CA VAL A 41 -8.70 0.57 -3.21
C VAL A 41 -7.81 -0.64 -3.04
N LEU A 42 -6.94 -0.60 -2.03
CA LEU A 42 -6.29 -1.79 -1.53
C LEU A 42 -7.28 -2.53 -0.64
N THR A 43 -7.65 -3.73 -1.06
CA THR A 43 -8.47 -4.66 -0.28
C THR A 43 -7.55 -5.70 0.37
N ILE A 44 -7.75 -5.95 1.67
CA ILE A 44 -7.03 -6.99 2.42
C ILE A 44 -8.07 -7.91 3.04
N LYS A 45 -8.15 -9.13 2.52
CA LYS A 45 -9.00 -10.19 3.06
C LYS A 45 -8.18 -11.02 4.04
N ARG A 46 -8.50 -10.90 5.33
CA ARG A 46 -7.80 -11.67 6.37
C ARG A 46 -8.31 -13.10 6.44
N GLY A 47 -7.41 -14.05 6.67
CA GLY A 47 -7.75 -15.46 6.90
C GLY A 47 -8.67 -15.64 8.11
N ALA A 48 -8.48 -14.83 9.16
CA ALA A 48 -9.35 -14.81 10.33
C ALA A 48 -10.75 -14.23 10.10
N ALA A 49 -10.93 -13.39 9.08
CA ALA A 49 -12.16 -12.61 8.87
C ALA A 49 -12.47 -12.44 7.36
N PRO A 50 -12.73 -13.54 6.64
CA PRO A 50 -12.85 -13.51 5.17
C PRO A 50 -14.03 -12.68 4.65
N ASP A 51 -15.08 -12.52 5.45
CA ASP A 51 -16.31 -11.80 5.07
C ASP A 51 -16.26 -10.30 5.41
N ALA A 52 -15.18 -9.83 6.03
CA ALA A 52 -14.98 -8.45 6.44
C ALA A 52 -13.62 -7.90 5.96
N PRO A 53 -13.40 -7.77 4.64
CA PRO A 53 -12.14 -7.29 4.10
C PRO A 53 -11.87 -5.85 4.54
N ALA A 54 -10.63 -5.56 4.94
CA ALA A 54 -10.17 -4.21 5.14
C ALA A 54 -10.07 -3.50 3.78
N ARG A 55 -10.44 -2.23 3.75
CA ARG A 55 -10.45 -1.41 2.53
C ARG A 55 -9.68 -0.13 2.81
N ILE A 56 -8.60 0.08 2.08
CA ILE A 56 -7.72 1.25 2.19
C ILE A 56 -7.85 2.03 0.88
N PRO A 57 -8.54 3.19 0.88
CA PRO A 57 -8.59 4.06 -0.28
C PRO A 57 -7.19 4.56 -0.62
N LEU A 58 -6.79 4.40 -1.88
CA LEU A 58 -5.54 4.93 -2.40
C LEU A 58 -5.80 6.30 -3.03
N ARG A 59 -4.79 7.18 -3.01
CA ARG A 59 -4.93 8.54 -3.55
C ARG A 59 -5.31 8.49 -5.04
N LYS A 60 -6.15 9.43 -5.47
CA LYS A 60 -6.55 9.55 -6.88
C LYS A 60 -5.32 9.80 -7.74
N GLY A 61 -5.22 9.09 -8.87
CA GLY A 61 -4.08 9.25 -9.78
C GLY A 61 -2.80 8.59 -9.29
N TYR A 62 -2.91 7.45 -8.58
CA TYR A 62 -1.80 6.54 -8.30
C TYR A 62 -1.67 5.53 -9.46
N PRO A 63 -0.96 5.84 -10.56
CA PRO A 63 -0.63 4.82 -11.55
C PRO A 63 0.39 3.83 -10.96
N ASN A 64 0.46 2.63 -11.54
CA ASN A 64 1.54 1.67 -11.30
C ASN A 64 1.69 1.20 -9.85
N ILE A 65 0.58 0.93 -9.15
CA ILE A 65 0.66 0.42 -7.78
C ILE A 65 1.36 -0.95 -7.75
N PHE A 66 2.32 -1.13 -6.86
CA PHE A 66 2.86 -2.45 -6.52
C PHE A 66 2.35 -2.92 -5.15
N LEU A 67 2.33 -4.24 -4.98
CA LEU A 67 2.15 -4.92 -3.70
C LEU A 67 3.37 -5.82 -3.47
N THR A 68 3.92 -5.83 -2.26
CA THR A 68 4.99 -6.77 -1.87
C THR A 68 4.94 -7.05 -0.37
N THR A 69 5.62 -8.10 0.05
CA THR A 69 5.89 -8.40 1.45
C THR A 69 7.23 -7.80 1.88
N ALA A 70 7.33 -7.36 3.13
CA ALA A 70 8.61 -7.08 3.74
C ALA A 70 9.41 -8.38 3.96
N GLU A 71 10.60 -8.46 3.38
CA GLU A 71 11.43 -9.69 3.45
C GLU A 71 12.22 -9.80 4.76
N ALA A 72 12.46 -8.67 5.41
CA ALA A 72 13.21 -8.57 6.65
C ALA A 72 12.66 -7.42 7.50
N ARG A 73 13.02 -7.46 8.79
CA ARG A 73 12.74 -6.36 9.70
C ARG A 73 13.60 -5.14 9.35
N SER A 74 13.01 -3.96 9.33
CA SER A 74 13.72 -2.69 9.22
C SER A 74 13.07 -1.59 10.06
N VAL A 75 13.81 -0.50 10.30
CA VAL A 75 13.31 0.71 10.95
C VAL A 75 13.47 1.84 9.96
N GLU A 76 12.35 2.37 9.49
CA GLU A 76 12.29 3.38 8.43
C GLU A 76 11.87 4.73 9.00
N ALA A 77 12.52 5.81 8.57
CA ALA A 77 11.98 7.14 8.79
C ALA A 77 10.69 7.31 7.97
N THR A 78 9.64 7.82 8.60
CA THR A 78 8.36 8.05 7.93
C THR A 78 8.46 9.24 6.96
N ALA A 79 7.51 9.32 6.03
CA ALA A 79 7.43 10.41 5.08
C ALA A 79 7.36 11.77 5.80
N CYS A 80 6.57 11.89 6.88
CA CYS A 80 6.50 13.13 7.66
C CYS A 80 7.81 13.48 8.36
N ALA A 81 8.57 12.50 8.85
CA ALA A 81 9.90 12.77 9.42
C ALA A 81 10.90 13.26 8.37
N LYS A 82 10.71 12.88 7.12
CA LYS A 82 11.49 13.36 5.96
C LYS A 82 10.99 14.71 5.44
N GLY A 83 9.97 15.29 6.06
CA GLY A 83 9.41 16.58 5.69
C GLY A 83 8.26 16.51 4.66
N ALA A 84 7.74 15.32 4.34
CA ALA A 84 6.57 15.18 3.49
C ALA A 84 5.29 15.42 4.30
N GLY A 85 4.51 16.41 3.90
CA GLY A 85 3.31 16.87 4.61
C GLY A 85 3.39 18.37 4.90
N PRO A 86 2.36 18.93 5.56
CA PRO A 86 2.35 20.35 5.89
C PRO A 86 3.49 20.69 6.86
N HIS A 87 4.30 21.68 6.49
CA HIS A 87 5.26 22.27 7.43
C HIS A 87 4.48 22.77 8.65
N ASP A 88 4.87 22.33 9.84
CA ASP A 88 4.29 22.63 11.17
C ASP A 88 3.24 21.64 11.71
N GLU A 89 2.74 20.69 10.91
CA GLU A 89 1.91 19.61 11.47
C GLU A 89 2.76 18.65 12.32
N PRO A 90 2.29 18.25 13.53
CA PRO A 90 2.99 17.25 14.32
C PRO A 90 3.11 15.94 13.54
N CYS A 91 4.33 15.39 13.46
CA CYS A 91 4.59 14.05 12.94
C CYS A 91 4.57 13.07 14.13
N PRO A 92 3.43 12.38 14.39
CA PRO A 92 3.27 11.54 15.58
C PRO A 92 4.24 10.36 15.58
N ASP A 93 4.44 9.74 14.42
CA ASP A 93 5.33 8.61 14.22
C ASP A 93 6.46 9.03 13.30
N LYS A 94 7.62 9.39 13.88
CA LYS A 94 8.80 9.78 13.08
C LYS A 94 9.51 8.58 12.45
N VAL A 95 9.31 7.40 13.02
CA VAL A 95 9.87 6.14 12.54
C VAL A 95 8.79 5.07 12.57
N VAL A 96 8.88 4.13 11.65
CA VAL A 96 8.06 2.92 11.65
C VAL A 96 8.97 1.71 11.61
N THR A 97 8.70 0.72 12.48
CA THR A 97 9.33 -0.59 12.37
C THR A 97 8.51 -1.43 11.41
N VAL A 98 9.11 -1.84 10.31
CA VAL A 98 8.55 -2.81 9.36
C VAL A 98 9.03 -4.19 9.80
N GLU A 99 8.12 -5.11 10.03
CA GLU A 99 8.45 -6.50 10.38
C GLU A 99 8.40 -7.38 9.13
N LYS A 100 9.16 -8.47 9.12
CA LYS A 100 9.10 -9.45 8.03
C LYS A 100 7.67 -9.97 7.88
N GLY A 101 7.12 -9.94 6.68
CA GLY A 101 5.73 -10.35 6.39
C GLY A 101 4.74 -9.19 6.35
N ASP A 102 5.11 -7.99 6.82
CA ASP A 102 4.25 -6.81 6.68
C ASP A 102 3.93 -6.52 5.22
N LEU A 103 2.70 -6.07 4.96
CA LEU A 103 2.26 -5.67 3.63
C LEU A 103 2.84 -4.30 3.27
N LEU A 104 3.60 -4.25 2.19
CA LEU A 104 4.11 -3.03 1.59
C LEU A 104 3.38 -2.75 0.28
N PHE A 105 3.10 -1.47 0.04
CA PHE A 105 2.51 -1.02 -1.21
C PHE A 105 2.97 0.40 -1.54
N GLY A 106 2.86 0.78 -2.80
CA GLY A 106 3.35 2.07 -3.24
C GLY A 106 3.35 2.22 -4.75
N SER A 107 4.06 3.23 -5.24
CA SER A 107 4.37 3.42 -6.66
C SER A 107 5.88 3.30 -6.83
N PRO A 108 6.40 2.63 -7.89
CA PRO A 108 7.83 2.53 -8.13
C PRO A 108 8.53 3.90 -8.22
N GLU A 109 7.79 4.94 -8.58
CA GLU A 109 8.34 6.24 -8.94
C GLU A 109 8.55 7.18 -7.75
N ALA A 110 7.84 7.02 -6.62
CA ALA A 110 7.97 7.97 -5.50
C ALA A 110 7.59 7.42 -4.12
N SER A 111 6.59 6.55 -4.04
CA SER A 111 5.90 6.35 -2.77
C SER A 111 6.01 4.93 -2.24
N LEU A 112 6.17 4.81 -0.93
CA LEU A 112 6.16 3.53 -0.21
C LEU A 112 5.40 3.69 1.09
N ALA A 113 4.50 2.76 1.36
CA ALA A 113 3.79 2.63 2.63
C ALA A 113 3.85 1.19 3.14
N VAL A 114 3.71 1.08 4.46
CA VAL A 114 3.44 -0.18 5.14
C VAL A 114 2.02 -0.17 5.70
N ALA A 115 1.29 -1.27 5.51
CA ALA A 115 0.01 -1.53 6.16
C ALA A 115 0.23 -2.54 7.30
N LYS A 116 0.09 -2.10 8.55
CA LYS A 116 0.27 -2.92 9.75
C LYS A 116 -1.04 -3.14 10.49
N TRP A 117 -1.31 -4.37 10.89
CA TRP A 117 -2.47 -4.67 11.75
C TRP A 117 -2.22 -4.19 13.19
N ASP A 118 -3.15 -3.40 13.75
CA ASP A 118 -3.06 -2.89 15.13
C ASP A 118 -3.87 -3.72 16.15
N GLY A 119 -4.38 -4.88 15.75
CA GLY A 119 -5.35 -5.68 16.53
C GLY A 119 -6.80 -5.44 16.13
N ARG A 120 -7.10 -4.34 15.42
CA ARG A 120 -8.46 -3.96 15.01
C ARG A 120 -8.58 -3.55 13.55
N ALA A 121 -7.57 -2.89 12.99
CA ALA A 121 -7.54 -2.43 11.61
C ALA A 121 -6.12 -2.40 11.07
N PHE A 122 -5.99 -2.41 9.74
CA PHE A 122 -4.73 -2.06 9.09
C PHE A 122 -4.52 -0.55 9.17
N ARG A 123 -3.40 -0.15 9.79
CA ARG A 123 -2.89 1.22 9.83
C ARG A 123 -1.86 1.39 8.73
N VAL A 124 -2.03 2.44 7.95
CA VAL A 124 -1.12 2.81 6.87
C VAL A 124 -0.16 3.86 7.38
N THR A 125 1.13 3.58 7.26
CA THR A 125 2.19 4.55 7.53
C THR A 125 3.02 4.74 6.26
N TRP A 126 3.12 5.99 5.81
CA TRP A 126 3.94 6.35 4.65
C TRP A 126 5.40 6.43 5.06
N ILE A 127 6.26 5.72 4.32
CA ILE A 127 7.72 5.72 4.44
C ILE A 127 8.31 6.75 3.45
N SER A 128 7.73 6.87 2.26
CA SER A 128 8.01 7.93 1.29
C SER A 128 6.74 8.37 0.56
N ASP A 129 6.74 9.60 0.06
CA ASP A 129 5.71 10.19 -0.81
C ASP A 129 6.25 10.32 -2.24
#